data_AF-A0A7K9Q0B1-F1
#
_entry.id   AF-A0A7K9Q0B1-F1
#
_cell.length_a   1.000
_cell.length_b   1.000
_cell.length_c   1.000
_cell.angle_alpha   90.00
_cell.angle_beta   90.00
_cell.angle_gamma   90.00
#
_symmetry.space_group_name_H-M   'P 1'
#
loop_
_entity.id
_entity.type
_entity.pdbx_description
1 polymer ?
#
loop_
_entity_poly.entity_id
_entity_poly.type
_entity_poly.pdbx_seq_one_letter_code
_entity_poly.pdbx_strand_id
1 'polypeptide(L)'
;LALLGTCCLYPLASSGAHALGAAAAHRRHRGYCCDYAALGLYGLGSALAYSAYAFPLEWVGSTFHDFYVPVAVVNTVLSTGLSCYSRFLEAERPHLSKASRILAFVYPYIFDSIPIFYRLSRCAAGGCSEGSMALHSRHSLCALLTFLILTSRLPERLAPGAFDIVGHSHQLFHICGILGTHFQLEAISMDMAERRGRLPIPSSLETFGSLGMGAAGSVAILGICFLRLRPEP
;
A
#
# COMPACT_ATOMS: atom_id res chain seq x y z
N LEU A 1 -0.68 15.09 -7.08
CA LEU A 1 -2.16 14.92 -7.06
C LEU A 1 -2.57 13.46 -6.99
N ALA A 2 -2.10 12.59 -7.90
CA ALA A 2 -2.39 11.14 -7.87
C ALA A 2 -2.14 10.50 -6.49
N LEU A 3 -0.91 10.63 -5.95
CA LEU A 3 -0.57 10.12 -4.62
C LEU A 3 -1.46 10.69 -3.51
N LEU A 4 -1.68 12.01 -3.48
CA LEU A 4 -2.54 12.63 -2.46
C LEU A 4 -3.96 12.06 -2.48
N GLY A 5 -4.53 11.85 -3.67
CA GLY A 5 -5.84 11.25 -3.82
C GLY A 5 -5.89 9.84 -3.24
N THR A 6 -4.87 9.01 -3.50
CA THR A 6 -4.83 7.63 -2.98
C THR A 6 -4.50 7.58 -1.48
N CYS A 7 -3.69 8.50 -0.95
CA CYS A 7 -3.45 8.68 0.49
C CYS A 7 -4.72 9.02 1.26
N CYS A 8 -5.66 9.77 0.66
CA CYS A 8 -6.95 10.05 1.26
C CYS A 8 -7.95 8.89 1.08
N LEU A 9 -7.88 8.19 -0.05
CA LEU A 9 -8.83 7.13 -0.39
C LEU A 9 -8.71 5.91 0.54
N TYR A 10 -7.48 5.43 0.80
CA TYR A 10 -7.31 4.19 1.56
C TYR A 10 -7.79 4.28 3.03
N PRO A 11 -7.52 5.37 3.81
CA PRO A 11 -8.01 5.46 5.18
C PRO A 11 -9.53 5.64 5.24
N LEU A 12 -10.12 6.32 4.25
CA LEU A 12 -11.58 6.46 4.14
C LEU A 12 -12.24 5.11 3.86
N ALA A 13 -11.71 4.35 2.91
CA ALA A 13 -12.19 3.00 2.61
C ALA A 13 -12.04 2.06 3.81
N SER A 14 -10.90 2.13 4.51
CA SER A 14 -10.64 1.33 5.71
C SER A 14 -11.61 1.67 6.85
N SER A 15 -11.84 2.95 7.10
CA SER A 15 -12.81 3.41 8.10
C SER A 15 -14.22 2.93 7.77
N GLY A 16 -14.63 3.01 6.50
CA GLY A 16 -15.91 2.49 6.02
C GLY A 16 -16.04 0.97 6.19
N ALA A 17 -14.98 0.21 5.90
CA ALA A 17 -14.96 -1.23 6.08
C ALA A 17 -15.13 -1.64 7.55
N HIS A 18 -14.46 -0.93 8.46
CA HIS A 18 -14.58 -1.14 9.90
C HIS A 18 -15.97 -0.76 10.44
N ALA A 19 -16.57 0.33 9.96
CA ALA A 19 -17.95 0.69 10.31
C ALA A 19 -18.95 -0.40 9.87
N LEU A 20 -18.68 -1.10 8.78
CA LEU A 20 -19.45 -2.26 8.30
C LEU A 20 -19.07 -3.59 9.00
N GLY A 21 -18.17 -3.58 9.98
CA GLY A 21 -17.70 -4.78 10.67
C GLY A 21 -18.82 -5.56 11.37
N ALA A 22 -19.76 -4.87 11.99
CA ALA A 22 -20.93 -5.48 12.66
C ALA A 22 -22.10 -5.77 11.71
N ALA A 23 -21.98 -5.44 10.42
CA ALA A 23 -23.04 -5.65 9.44
C ALA A 23 -23.20 -7.13 9.05
N ALA A 24 -24.25 -7.42 8.26
CA ALA A 24 -24.42 -8.73 7.64
C ALA A 24 -23.17 -9.13 6.84
N ALA A 25 -22.89 -10.44 6.77
CA ALA A 25 -21.65 -10.97 6.20
C ALA A 25 -21.36 -10.41 4.80
N HIS A 26 -22.34 -10.35 3.90
CA HIS A 26 -22.14 -9.79 2.56
C HIS A 26 -21.68 -8.32 2.58
N ARG A 27 -22.25 -7.46 3.45
CA ARG A 27 -21.85 -6.04 3.53
C ARG A 27 -20.45 -5.88 4.11
N ARG A 28 -20.13 -6.66 5.15
CA ARG A 28 -18.79 -6.69 5.74
C ARG A 28 -17.74 -7.10 4.72
N HIS A 29 -18.00 -8.16 3.95
CA HIS A 29 -17.06 -8.62 2.91
C HIS A 29 -16.85 -7.58 1.83
N ARG A 30 -17.93 -6.92 1.36
CA ARG A 30 -17.82 -5.82 0.39
C ARG A 30 -16.99 -4.66 0.92
N GLY A 31 -17.21 -4.26 2.18
CA GLY A 31 -16.43 -3.20 2.83
C GLY A 31 -14.93 -3.51 2.83
N TYR A 32 -14.53 -4.69 3.34
CA TYR A 32 -13.12 -5.07 3.36
C TYR A 32 -12.50 -5.25 1.96
N CYS A 33 -13.27 -5.71 0.97
CA CYS A 33 -12.77 -5.74 -0.41
C CYS A 33 -12.46 -4.33 -0.95
N CYS A 34 -13.33 -3.34 -0.67
CA CYS A 34 -13.06 -1.95 -1.03
C CYS A 34 -11.81 -1.39 -0.32
N ASP A 35 -11.63 -1.71 0.96
CA ASP A 35 -10.44 -1.34 1.73
C ASP A 35 -9.16 -1.89 1.08
N TYR A 36 -9.16 -3.18 0.73
CA TYR A 36 -8.02 -3.81 0.06
C TYR A 36 -7.70 -3.19 -1.30
N ALA A 37 -8.72 -2.90 -2.12
CA ALA A 37 -8.54 -2.25 -3.41
C ALA A 37 -7.96 -0.83 -3.24
N ALA A 38 -8.45 -0.07 -2.27
CA ALA A 38 -7.96 1.28 -1.98
C ALA A 38 -6.50 1.26 -1.48
N LEU A 39 -6.12 0.28 -0.66
CA LEU A 39 -4.74 0.09 -0.21
C LEU A 39 -3.81 -0.28 -1.39
N GLY A 40 -4.28 -1.12 -2.33
CA GLY A 40 -3.56 -1.40 -3.57
C GLY A 40 -3.34 -0.14 -4.42
N LEU A 41 -4.35 0.72 -4.56
CA LEU A 41 -4.24 1.99 -5.27
C LEU A 41 -3.29 2.98 -4.58
N TYR A 42 -3.20 2.95 -3.25
CA TYR A 42 -2.18 3.70 -2.52
C TYR A 42 -0.77 3.25 -2.87
N GLY A 43 -0.54 1.93 -2.98
CA GLY A 43 0.72 1.37 -3.50
C GLY A 43 1.05 1.90 -4.90
N LEU A 44 0.09 1.84 -5.83
CA LEU A 44 0.26 2.41 -7.17
C LEU A 44 0.59 3.90 -7.17
N GLY A 45 -0.12 4.68 -6.34
CA GLY A 45 0.16 6.11 -6.17
C GLY A 45 1.58 6.37 -5.65
N SER A 46 2.07 5.51 -4.76
CA SER A 46 3.43 5.54 -4.25
C SER A 46 4.45 5.25 -5.35
N ALA A 47 4.24 4.18 -6.13
CA ALA A 47 5.10 3.83 -7.25
C ALA A 47 5.18 4.97 -8.29
N LEU A 48 4.05 5.56 -8.67
CA LEU A 48 4.02 6.70 -9.58
C LEU A 48 4.84 7.88 -9.06
N ALA A 49 4.71 8.21 -7.77
CA ALA A 49 5.47 9.29 -7.16
C ALA A 49 6.96 8.97 -7.03
N TYR A 50 7.32 7.72 -6.71
CA TYR A 50 8.70 7.29 -6.65
C TYR A 50 9.36 7.30 -8.03
N SER A 51 8.67 6.84 -9.07
CA SER A 51 9.13 6.91 -10.45
C SER A 51 9.40 8.36 -10.90
N ALA A 52 8.52 9.29 -10.53
CA ALA A 52 8.62 10.68 -10.96
C ALA A 52 9.68 11.50 -10.20
N TYR A 53 9.87 11.23 -8.89
CA TYR A 53 10.61 12.14 -8.02
C TYR A 53 11.76 11.49 -7.23
N ALA A 54 11.69 10.19 -7.01
CA ALA A 54 12.58 9.49 -6.08
C ALA A 54 13.46 8.42 -6.75
N PHE A 55 13.34 8.21 -8.06
CA PHE A 55 14.07 7.18 -8.79
C PHE A 55 15.58 7.49 -8.83
N PRO A 56 16.47 6.48 -8.69
CA PRO A 56 17.91 6.64 -8.89
C PRO A 56 18.23 7.16 -10.30
N LEU A 57 19.08 8.18 -10.39
CA LEU A 57 19.40 8.84 -11.66
C LEU A 57 20.16 7.88 -12.60
N GLU A 58 20.99 7.02 -12.04
CA GLU A 58 21.74 5.98 -12.75
C GLU A 58 20.86 4.88 -13.36
N TRP A 59 19.59 4.79 -12.98
CA TRP A 59 18.65 3.81 -13.51
C TRP A 59 17.65 4.42 -14.49
N VAL A 60 17.64 5.74 -14.66
CA VAL A 60 16.74 6.41 -15.62
C VAL A 60 17.08 5.95 -17.03
N GLY A 61 16.06 5.53 -17.77
CA GLY A 61 16.21 4.98 -19.13
C GLY A 61 16.73 3.53 -19.17
N SER A 62 16.84 2.87 -18.02
CA SER A 62 17.06 1.42 -17.98
C SER A 62 15.76 0.65 -18.20
N THR A 63 15.88 -0.63 -18.57
CA THR A 63 14.73 -1.55 -18.68
C THR A 63 13.92 -1.62 -17.39
N PHE A 64 14.57 -1.57 -16.22
CA PHE A 64 13.84 -1.57 -14.95
C PHE A 64 12.97 -0.33 -14.80
N HIS A 65 13.49 0.85 -15.15
CA HIS A 65 12.72 2.10 -15.12
C HIS A 65 11.52 2.05 -16.07
N ASP A 66 11.70 1.55 -17.29
CA ASP A 66 10.63 1.50 -18.30
C ASP A 66 9.48 0.56 -17.89
N PHE A 67 9.78 -0.56 -17.22
CA PHE A 67 8.77 -1.53 -16.77
C PHE A 67 8.24 -1.28 -15.36
N TYR A 68 8.83 -0.36 -14.59
CA TYR A 68 8.49 -0.15 -13.19
C TYR A 68 7.00 0.19 -12.97
N VAL A 69 6.49 1.21 -13.67
CA VAL A 69 5.08 1.62 -13.54
C VAL A 69 4.10 0.58 -14.11
N PRO A 70 4.33 -0.01 -15.32
CA PRO A 70 3.49 -1.10 -15.81
C PRO A 70 3.38 -2.28 -14.83
N VAL A 71 4.49 -2.70 -14.22
CA VAL A 71 4.49 -3.78 -13.23
C VAL A 71 3.74 -3.34 -11.96
N ALA A 72 3.88 -2.10 -11.50
CA ALA A 72 3.11 -1.59 -10.36
C ALA A 72 1.58 -1.61 -10.62
N VAL A 73 1.15 -1.31 -11.85
CA VAL A 73 -0.27 -1.43 -12.26
C VAL A 73 -0.74 -2.89 -12.17
N VAL A 74 0.04 -3.83 -12.72
CA VAL A 74 -0.29 -5.26 -12.66
C VAL A 74 -0.34 -5.74 -11.21
N ASN A 75 0.66 -5.37 -10.41
CA ASN A 75 0.72 -5.69 -8.97
C ASN A 75 -0.54 -5.20 -8.26
N THR A 76 -1.00 -3.98 -8.54
CA THR A 76 -2.22 -3.42 -7.93
C THR A 76 -3.46 -4.28 -8.19
N VAL A 77 -3.64 -4.73 -9.44
CA VAL A 77 -4.78 -5.57 -9.82
C VAL A 77 -4.66 -6.97 -9.19
N LEU A 78 -3.47 -7.57 -9.23
CA LEU A 78 -3.21 -8.87 -8.61
C LEU A 78 -3.41 -8.83 -7.09
N SER A 79 -2.91 -7.79 -6.42
CA SER A 79 -3.09 -7.56 -5.00
C SER A 79 -4.56 -7.44 -4.63
N THR A 80 -5.34 -6.68 -5.40
CA THR A 80 -6.79 -6.59 -5.21
C THR A 80 -7.46 -7.96 -5.38
N GLY A 81 -7.07 -8.72 -6.41
CA GLY A 81 -7.56 -10.09 -6.62
C GLY A 81 -7.26 -11.04 -5.46
N LEU A 82 -5.99 -11.13 -5.05
CA LEU A 82 -5.52 -12.03 -4.00
C LEU A 82 -6.12 -11.68 -2.62
N SER A 83 -6.21 -10.39 -2.31
CA SER A 83 -6.77 -9.91 -1.04
C SER A 83 -8.29 -10.08 -1.00
N CYS A 84 -9.03 -9.77 -2.07
CA CYS A 84 -10.47 -10.03 -2.14
C CYS A 84 -10.77 -11.54 -2.10
N TYR A 85 -10.01 -12.34 -2.86
CA TYR A 85 -10.19 -13.81 -2.88
C TYR A 85 -9.96 -14.44 -1.51
N SER A 86 -9.00 -13.91 -0.74
CA SER A 86 -8.70 -14.40 0.62
C SER A 86 -9.93 -14.43 1.55
N ARG A 87 -10.94 -13.57 1.32
CA ARG A 87 -12.17 -13.51 2.12
C ARG A 87 -13.07 -14.71 1.90
N PHE A 88 -13.02 -15.33 0.72
CA PHE A 88 -13.75 -16.56 0.43
C PHE A 88 -13.05 -17.79 1.02
N LEU A 89 -11.71 -17.73 1.17
CA LEU A 89 -10.93 -18.79 1.80
C LEU A 89 -10.93 -18.74 3.33
N GLU A 90 -11.39 -17.64 3.94
CA GLU A 90 -11.17 -17.37 5.37
C GLU A 90 -11.84 -18.40 6.28
N ALA A 91 -13.00 -18.92 5.90
CA ALA A 91 -13.73 -19.93 6.67
C ALA A 91 -13.09 -21.33 6.57
N GLU A 92 -12.69 -21.75 5.36
CA GLU A 92 -12.19 -23.11 5.10
C GLU A 92 -10.68 -23.25 5.32
N ARG A 93 -9.90 -22.22 4.98
CA ARG A 93 -8.43 -22.25 4.96
C ARG A 93 -7.84 -20.95 5.53
N PRO A 94 -7.98 -20.71 6.85
CA PRO A 94 -7.61 -19.43 7.48
C PRO A 94 -6.12 -19.09 7.34
N HIS A 95 -5.23 -20.09 7.36
CA HIS A 95 -3.79 -19.88 7.16
C HIS A 95 -3.47 -19.39 5.74
N LEU A 96 -4.09 -19.99 4.71
CA LEU A 96 -3.91 -19.56 3.33
C LEU A 96 -4.54 -18.19 3.08
N SER A 97 -5.72 -17.92 3.67
CA SER A 97 -6.34 -16.59 3.63
C SER A 97 -5.41 -15.52 4.20
N LYS A 98 -4.80 -15.76 5.37
CA LYS A 98 -3.85 -14.84 5.99
C LYS A 98 -2.59 -14.67 5.13
N ALA A 99 -1.99 -15.76 4.65
CA ALA A 99 -0.81 -15.72 3.80
C ALA A 99 -1.06 -14.96 2.49
N SER A 100 -2.20 -15.21 1.83
CA SER A 100 -2.62 -14.53 0.60
C SER A 100 -2.71 -13.01 0.80
N ARG A 101 -3.32 -12.56 1.91
CA ARG A 101 -3.41 -11.12 2.24
C ARG A 101 -2.05 -10.50 2.50
N ILE A 102 -1.21 -11.18 3.28
CA ILE A 102 0.14 -10.68 3.57
C ILE A 102 0.94 -10.55 2.27
N LEU A 103 0.95 -11.59 1.44
CA LEU A 103 1.67 -11.59 0.18
C LEU A 103 1.15 -10.51 -0.77
N ALA A 104 -0.17 -10.32 -0.83
CA ALA A 104 -0.82 -9.31 -1.67
C ALA A 104 -0.35 -7.88 -1.38
N PHE A 105 0.16 -7.57 -0.18
CA PHE A 105 0.62 -6.21 0.16
C PHE A 105 2.12 -6.10 0.39
N VAL A 106 2.76 -7.14 0.95
CA VAL A 106 4.22 -7.14 1.16
C VAL A 106 4.97 -7.14 -0.16
N TYR A 107 4.56 -7.98 -1.12
CA TYR A 107 5.27 -8.06 -2.40
C TYR A 107 5.26 -6.73 -3.18
N PRO A 108 4.10 -6.08 -3.42
CA PRO A 108 4.08 -4.78 -4.07
C PRO A 108 4.85 -3.72 -3.28
N TYR A 109 4.73 -3.69 -1.94
CA TYR A 109 5.48 -2.73 -1.13
C TYR A 109 7.00 -2.86 -1.35
N ILE A 110 7.52 -4.10 -1.33
CA ILE A 110 8.96 -4.34 -1.57
C ILE A 110 9.33 -3.89 -2.98
N PHE A 111 8.55 -4.28 -4.00
CA PHE A 111 8.79 -3.91 -5.39
C PHE A 111 8.80 -2.39 -5.58
N ASP A 112 7.76 -1.71 -5.11
CA ASP A 112 7.60 -0.25 -5.21
C ASP A 112 8.75 0.45 -4.48
N SER A 113 9.24 -0.11 -3.37
CA SER A 113 10.31 0.48 -2.56
C SER A 113 11.73 0.17 -3.04
N ILE A 114 11.93 -0.64 -4.08
CA ILE A 114 13.28 -0.95 -4.62
C ILE A 114 14.12 0.32 -4.89
N PRO A 115 13.60 1.37 -5.57
CA PRO A 115 14.34 2.61 -5.82
C PRO A 115 14.76 3.33 -4.52
N ILE A 116 13.89 3.29 -3.50
CA ILE A 116 14.13 3.93 -2.21
C ILE A 116 15.16 3.16 -1.41
N PHE A 117 15.04 1.83 -1.31
CA PHE A 117 16.02 0.98 -0.62
C PHE A 117 17.41 1.09 -1.26
N TYR A 118 17.46 1.17 -2.60
CA TYR A 118 18.70 1.45 -3.28
C TYR A 118 19.31 2.78 -2.83
N ARG A 119 18.55 3.89 -2.87
CA ARG A 119 19.03 5.21 -2.42
C ARG A 119 19.49 5.21 -0.97
N LEU A 120 18.73 4.58 -0.07
CA LEU A 120 19.09 4.43 1.34
C LEU A 120 20.41 3.66 1.50
N SER A 121 20.58 2.54 0.78
CA SER A 121 21.81 1.74 0.83
C SER A 121 23.03 2.53 0.33
N ARG A 122 22.87 3.31 -0.75
CA ARG A 122 23.93 4.15 -1.32
C ARG A 122 24.27 5.31 -0.40
N CYS A 123 23.27 5.95 0.22
CA CYS A 123 23.47 6.99 1.20
C CYS A 123 24.25 6.48 2.42
N ALA A 124 23.90 5.30 2.94
CA ALA A 124 24.58 4.70 4.08
C ALA A 124 26.06 4.36 3.77
N ALA A 125 26.36 3.93 2.54
CA ALA A 125 27.72 3.55 2.13
C ALA A 125 28.61 4.76 1.77
N GLY A 126 28.05 5.77 1.11
CA GLY A 126 28.80 6.91 0.56
C GLY A 126 28.73 8.20 1.38
N GLY A 127 27.85 8.25 2.39
CA GLY A 127 27.51 9.48 3.11
C GLY A 127 26.71 10.43 2.21
N CYS A 128 25.43 10.64 2.50
CA CYS A 128 24.63 11.63 1.80
C CYS A 128 24.08 12.70 2.76
N SER A 129 23.85 13.90 2.23
CA SER A 129 23.24 15.02 2.96
C SER A 129 21.81 15.32 2.48
N GLU A 130 21.15 14.38 1.80
CA GLU A 130 19.75 14.53 1.35
C GLU A 130 18.80 14.40 2.55
N GLY A 131 18.05 15.46 2.85
CA GLY A 131 17.15 15.48 4.01
C GLY A 131 16.00 14.46 3.87
N SER A 132 15.63 14.11 2.64
CA SER A 132 14.58 13.12 2.36
C SER A 132 14.94 11.70 2.82
N MET A 133 16.23 11.35 2.95
CA MET A 133 16.65 9.98 3.34
C MET A 133 16.23 9.62 4.76
N ALA A 134 16.28 10.58 5.69
CA ALA A 134 15.82 10.35 7.06
C ALA A 134 14.31 10.05 7.09
N LEU A 135 13.52 10.75 6.26
CA LEU A 135 12.08 10.54 6.15
C LEU A 135 11.74 9.21 5.47
N HIS A 136 12.43 8.85 4.38
CA HIS A 136 12.30 7.53 3.74
C HIS A 136 12.67 6.38 4.69
N SER A 137 13.67 6.58 5.56
CA SER A 137 14.04 5.63 6.61
C SER A 137 12.94 5.48 7.66
N ARG A 138 12.34 6.59 8.12
CA ARG A 138 11.20 6.57 9.06
C ARG A 138 9.99 5.89 8.44
N HIS A 139 9.67 6.19 7.18
CA HIS A 139 8.61 5.51 6.42
C HIS A 139 8.85 3.99 6.37
N SER A 140 10.07 3.57 6.02
CA SER A 140 10.45 2.16 5.94
C SER A 140 10.36 1.44 7.30
N LEU A 141 10.76 2.13 8.38
CA LEU A 141 10.62 1.63 9.74
C LEU A 141 9.14 1.48 10.13
N CYS A 142 8.31 2.48 9.83
CA CYS A 142 6.87 2.39 10.05
C CYS A 142 6.26 1.20 9.30
N ALA A 143 6.62 0.98 8.04
CA ALA A 143 6.13 -0.17 7.26
C ALA A 143 6.57 -1.52 7.87
N LEU A 144 7.82 -1.61 8.33
CA LEU A 144 8.31 -2.81 9.02
C LEU A 144 7.53 -3.04 10.33
N LEU A 145 7.31 -1.99 11.13
CA LEU A 145 6.54 -2.08 12.37
C LEU A 145 5.08 -2.50 12.09
N THR A 146 4.44 -1.90 11.08
CA THR A 146 3.11 -2.28 10.61
C THR A 146 3.02 -3.78 10.30
N PHE A 147 4.01 -4.31 9.56
CA PHE A 147 4.08 -5.74 9.25
C PHE A 147 4.27 -6.61 10.50
N LEU A 148 5.20 -6.25 11.38
CA LEU A 148 5.50 -7.02 12.59
C LEU A 148 4.32 -7.03 13.56
N ILE A 149 3.68 -5.88 13.79
CA ILE A 149 2.50 -5.73 14.65
C ILE A 149 1.36 -6.62 14.15
N LEU A 150 1.02 -6.51 12.86
CA LEU A 150 -0.07 -7.27 12.24
C LEU A 150 0.16 -8.79 12.29
N THR A 151 1.40 -9.22 12.03
CA THR A 151 1.73 -10.65 11.94
C THR A 151 1.82 -11.31 13.31
N SER A 152 2.42 -10.61 14.30
CA SER A 152 2.66 -11.11 15.65
C SER A 152 1.41 -11.05 16.56
N ARG A 153 0.49 -10.11 16.30
CA ARG A 153 -0.66 -9.77 17.17
C ARG A 153 -0.24 -9.30 18.57
N LEU A 154 0.82 -8.51 18.62
CA LEU A 154 1.29 -7.87 19.85
C LEU A 154 0.69 -6.47 19.97
N PRO A 155 0.31 -6.03 21.18
CA PRO A 155 0.59 -6.67 22.48
C PRO A 155 -0.47 -7.65 22.99
N GLU A 156 -1.66 -7.75 22.39
CA GLU A 156 -2.80 -8.52 22.92
C GLU A 156 -2.54 -10.01 23.07
N ARG A 157 -1.59 -10.56 22.31
CA ARG A 157 -1.15 -11.96 22.48
C ARG A 157 -0.40 -12.20 23.79
N LEU A 158 0.23 -11.18 24.40
CA LEU A 158 0.97 -11.31 25.67
C LEU A 158 0.09 -11.08 26.89
N ALA A 159 -0.94 -10.24 26.78
CA ALA A 159 -1.91 -9.99 27.85
C ALA A 159 -3.34 -10.00 27.29
N PRO A 160 -3.94 -11.20 27.12
CA PRO A 160 -5.33 -11.33 26.67
C PRO A 160 -6.29 -10.59 27.62
N GLY A 161 -7.27 -9.86 27.07
CA GLY A 161 -8.24 -9.06 27.83
C GLY A 161 -7.78 -7.64 28.18
N ALA A 162 -6.47 -7.36 28.18
CA ALA A 162 -5.94 -6.04 28.55
C ALA A 162 -6.08 -4.99 27.43
N PHE A 163 -6.18 -5.44 26.18
CA PHE A 163 -6.16 -4.60 24.98
C PHE A 163 -7.45 -4.69 24.16
N ASP A 164 -8.55 -5.17 24.74
CA ASP A 164 -9.79 -5.44 24.00
C ASP A 164 -10.42 -4.19 23.37
N ILE A 165 -10.18 -3.01 23.97
CA ILE A 165 -10.74 -1.72 23.51
C ILE A 165 -9.66 -0.78 22.95
N VAL A 166 -8.50 -0.67 23.62
CA VAL A 166 -7.44 0.27 23.25
C VAL A 166 -6.10 -0.45 23.17
N GLY A 167 -5.33 -0.14 22.12
CA GLY A 167 -3.93 -0.55 22.00
C GLY A 167 -3.71 -1.96 21.45
N HIS A 168 -4.75 -2.65 20.96
CA HIS A 168 -4.55 -3.90 20.25
C HIS A 168 -3.81 -3.70 18.91
N SER A 169 -3.15 -4.74 18.42
CA SER A 169 -2.28 -4.72 17.25
C SER A 169 -2.93 -4.07 16.03
N HIS A 170 -4.21 -4.35 15.77
CA HIS A 170 -4.91 -3.78 14.61
C HIS A 170 -5.10 -2.25 14.70
N GLN A 171 -5.22 -1.66 15.90
CA GLN A 171 -5.19 -0.20 16.06
C GLN A 171 -3.79 0.36 15.84
N LEU A 172 -2.78 -0.30 16.41
CA LEU A 172 -1.38 0.11 16.24
C LEU A 172 -0.93 0.01 14.77
N PHE A 173 -1.41 -1.01 14.05
CA PHE A 173 -1.24 -1.17 12.60
C PHE A 173 -1.72 0.07 11.84
N HIS A 174 -2.92 0.57 12.15
CA HIS A 174 -3.46 1.79 11.51
C HIS A 174 -2.64 3.03 11.86
N ILE A 175 -2.24 3.19 13.11
CA ILE A 175 -1.40 4.31 13.56
C ILE A 175 -0.06 4.31 12.80
N CYS A 176 0.64 3.17 12.79
CA CYS A 176 1.91 3.03 12.07
C CYS A 176 1.74 3.23 10.56
N GLY A 177 0.63 2.76 9.97
CA GLY A 177 0.29 2.99 8.57
C GLY A 177 0.17 4.47 8.22
N ILE A 178 -0.62 5.23 8.98
CA ILE A 178 -0.84 6.66 8.75
C ILE A 178 0.43 7.49 9.01
N LEU A 179 1.18 7.20 10.07
CA LEU A 179 2.49 7.82 10.32
C LEU A 179 3.47 7.52 9.18
N GLY A 180 3.47 6.27 8.69
CA GLY A 180 4.25 5.87 7.52
C GLY A 180 3.88 6.68 6.28
N THR A 181 2.60 6.82 5.96
CA THR A 181 2.12 7.65 4.83
C THR A 181 2.51 9.12 5.00
N HIS A 182 2.45 9.66 6.22
CA HIS A 182 2.86 11.03 6.50
C HIS A 182 4.35 11.24 6.18
N PHE A 183 5.24 10.38 6.70
CA PHE A 183 6.67 10.47 6.39
C PHE A 183 6.95 10.26 4.90
N GLN A 184 6.19 9.40 4.22
CA GLN A 184 6.31 9.21 2.77
C GLN A 184 5.98 10.49 2.00
N LEU A 185 4.88 11.16 2.36
CA LEU A 185 4.44 12.40 1.73
C LEU A 185 5.47 13.51 1.94
N GLU A 186 6.02 13.65 3.15
CA GLU A 186 7.10 14.60 3.42
C GLU A 186 8.37 14.26 2.63
N ALA A 187 8.78 12.98 2.60
CA ALA A 187 9.97 12.54 1.88
C ALA A 187 9.85 12.83 0.37
N ILE A 188 8.70 12.52 -0.22
CA ILE A 188 8.42 12.79 -1.64
C ILE A 188 8.35 14.29 -1.90
N SER A 189 7.75 15.08 -0.99
CA SER A 189 7.71 16.55 -1.14
C SER A 189 9.12 17.16 -1.10
N MET A 190 9.99 16.63 -0.25
CA MET A 190 11.41 17.01 -0.24
C MET A 190 12.13 16.57 -1.52
N ASP A 191 11.94 15.33 -1.97
CA ASP A 191 12.51 14.84 -3.23
C ASP A 191 12.06 15.69 -4.43
N MET A 192 10.79 16.08 -4.47
CA MET A 192 10.25 17.00 -5.50
C MET A 192 10.98 18.35 -5.52
N ALA A 193 11.34 18.88 -4.35
CA ALA A 193 12.04 20.15 -4.22
C ALA A 193 13.54 20.01 -4.54
N GLU A 194 14.22 19.05 -3.92
CA GLU A 194 15.67 18.83 -4.03
C GLU A 194 16.09 18.31 -5.41
N ARG A 195 15.22 17.54 -6.08
CA ARG A 195 15.52 16.83 -7.34
C ARG A 195 14.77 17.41 -8.55
N ARG A 196 14.18 18.60 -8.39
CA ARG A 196 13.46 19.27 -9.47
C ARG A 196 14.33 19.40 -10.73
N GLY A 197 13.81 18.94 -11.85
CA GLY A 197 14.49 19.00 -13.15
C GLY A 197 15.60 17.96 -13.36
N ARG A 198 15.86 17.06 -12.39
CA ARG A 198 16.84 15.97 -12.54
C ARG A 198 16.24 14.69 -13.12
N LEU A 199 14.94 14.50 -12.97
CA LEU A 199 14.19 13.34 -13.46
C LEU A 199 13.23 13.75 -14.58
N PRO A 200 12.99 12.89 -15.58
CA PRO A 200 11.94 13.12 -16.57
C PRO A 200 10.59 13.06 -15.86
N ILE A 201 9.84 14.16 -15.92
CA ILE A 201 8.51 14.22 -15.31
C ILE A 201 7.53 13.52 -16.26
N PRO A 202 6.83 12.44 -15.82
CA PRO A 202 5.84 11.80 -16.66
C PRO A 202 4.70 12.78 -16.97
N SER A 203 4.12 12.65 -18.15
CA SER A 203 2.96 13.43 -18.53
C SER A 203 1.77 13.15 -17.60
N SER A 204 0.83 14.09 -17.54
CA SER A 204 -0.43 13.88 -16.82
C SER A 204 -1.17 12.66 -17.34
N LEU A 205 -1.12 12.40 -18.65
CA LEU A 205 -1.76 11.24 -19.27
C LEU A 205 -1.12 9.93 -18.81
N GLU A 206 0.21 9.84 -18.75
CA GLU A 206 0.89 8.64 -18.25
C GLU A 206 0.60 8.38 -16.78
N THR A 207 0.62 9.45 -15.97
CA THR A 207 0.37 9.35 -14.52
C THR A 207 -1.07 8.94 -14.22
N PHE A 208 -2.04 9.69 -14.73
CA PHE A 208 -3.47 9.43 -14.48
C PHE A 208 -3.98 8.25 -15.30
N GLY A 209 -3.38 7.95 -16.46
CA GLY A 209 -3.67 6.77 -17.26
C GLY A 209 -3.28 5.49 -16.52
N SER A 210 -2.05 5.43 -16.01
CA SER A 210 -1.57 4.30 -15.19
C SER A 210 -2.43 4.10 -13.94
N LEU A 211 -2.72 5.17 -13.20
CA LEU A 211 -3.61 5.12 -12.04
C LEU A 211 -5.03 4.65 -12.43
N GLY A 212 -5.57 5.18 -13.53
CA GLY A 212 -6.87 4.83 -14.07
C GLY A 212 -6.97 3.35 -14.49
N MET A 213 -5.93 2.79 -15.11
CA MET A 213 -5.85 1.37 -15.43
C MET A 213 -5.87 0.49 -14.17
N GLY A 214 -5.06 0.84 -13.16
CA GLY A 214 -5.06 0.12 -11.88
C GLY A 214 -6.41 0.19 -11.17
N ALA A 215 -7.06 1.37 -11.20
CA ALA A 215 -8.39 1.57 -10.63
C ALA A 215 -9.47 0.79 -11.38
N ALA A 216 -9.47 0.82 -12.71
CA ALA A 216 -10.42 0.08 -13.54
C ALA A 216 -10.29 -1.43 -13.31
N GLY A 217 -9.05 -1.95 -13.28
CA GLY A 217 -8.79 -3.36 -12.97
C GLY A 217 -9.27 -3.75 -11.57
N SER A 218 -9.01 -2.90 -10.57
CA SER A 218 -9.47 -3.12 -9.19
C SER A 218 -11.01 -3.10 -9.10
N VAL A 219 -11.68 -2.16 -9.76
CA VAL A 219 -13.16 -2.09 -9.83
C VAL A 219 -13.75 -3.33 -10.52
N ALA A 220 -13.12 -3.83 -11.59
CA ALA A 220 -13.57 -5.05 -12.25
C ALA A 220 -13.50 -6.26 -11.30
N ILE A 221 -12.40 -6.40 -10.53
CA ILE A 221 -12.26 -7.44 -9.50
C ILE A 221 -13.34 -7.30 -8.42
N LEU A 222 -13.59 -6.07 -7.94
CA LEU A 222 -14.65 -5.81 -6.96
C LEU A 222 -16.01 -6.22 -7.50
N GLY A 223 -16.34 -5.88 -8.75
CA GLY A 223 -17.57 -6.29 -9.41
C GLY A 223 -17.76 -7.81 -9.42
N ILE A 224 -16.71 -8.55 -9.82
CA ILE A 224 -16.71 -10.02 -9.79
C ILE A 224 -16.94 -10.56 -8.37
N CYS A 225 -16.24 -10.00 -7.38
CA CYS A 225 -16.37 -10.43 -5.99
C CYS A 225 -17.78 -10.13 -5.44
N PHE A 226 -18.35 -8.98 -5.77
CA PHE A 226 -19.64 -8.54 -5.24
C PHE A 226 -20.80 -9.35 -5.81
N LEU A 227 -20.68 -9.78 -7.06
CA LEU A 227 -21.63 -10.70 -7.70
C LEU A 227 -21.66 -12.08 -7.03
N ARG A 228 -20.53 -12.53 -6.49
CA ARG A 228 -20.43 -13.80 -5.73
C ARG A 228 -20.90 -13.68 -4.27
N LEU A 229 -20.98 -12.46 -3.73
CA LEU A 229 -21.42 -12.18 -2.36
C LEU A 229 -22.92 -11.85 -2.27
N ARG A 230 -23.76 -12.42 -3.15
CA ARG A 230 -25.22 -12.19 -3.09
C ARG A 230 -25.77 -12.75 -1.77
N PRO A 231 -26.75 -12.06 -1.14
CA PRO A 231 -27.45 -12.64 0.01
C PRO A 231 -28.14 -13.93 -0.45
N GLU A 232 -27.98 -15.00 0.30
CA GLU A 232 -28.84 -16.18 0.15
C GLU A 232 -30.30 -15.75 0.36
N PRO A 233 -31.24 -16.22 -0.48
CA PRO A 233 -32.66 -15.86 -0.40
C PRO A 233 -33.33 -16.34 0.89
#